data_AF-A0A7M3LW49-F1
#
_entry.id   AF-A0A7M3LW49-F1
#
_cell.length_a   1.000
_cell.length_b   1.000
_cell.length_c   1.000
_cell.angle_alpha   90.00
_cell.angle_beta   90.00
_cell.angle_gamma   90.00
#
_symmetry.space_group_name_H-M   'P 1'
#
loop_
_entity.id
_entity.type
_entity.pdbx_description
1 polymer ?
#
loop_
_entity_poly.entity_id
_entity_poly.type
_entity_poly.pdbx_seq_one_letter_code
_entity_poly.pdbx_strand_id
1 'polypeptide(L)'
;MIESAARTCPQLSVPLLAAQIDAESGWREDADSGHAQGISQFAPVTWSEWGRDGDGDGKADIWKPADAIPSQARYMCHLYKVVEDVAGDPTELALAAYNAGPNAVLKARGIPRIDETEGYVDRIVNTLLPDYRKSEAERASDAPSEPASDAPSSPGSGPASAPASGPAADPAAGPASPPTASPPTVPGPTDGPAAGPAAGTVS
;
A
#
# COMPACT_ATOMS: atom_id res chain seq x y z
N MET A 1 7.07 2.91 -12.47
CA MET A 1 5.96 2.05 -11.99
C MET A 1 5.40 2.55 -10.65
N ILE A 2 6.17 2.57 -9.55
CA ILE A 2 5.68 3.05 -8.25
C ILE A 2 5.33 4.54 -8.28
N GLU A 3 6.17 5.38 -8.88
CA GLU A 3 5.91 6.83 -8.99
C GLU A 3 4.59 7.14 -9.68
N SER A 4 4.26 6.41 -10.75
CA SER A 4 2.99 6.57 -11.45
C SER A 4 1.83 5.97 -10.66
N ALA A 5 2.02 4.82 -10.01
CA ALA A 5 0.99 4.19 -9.19
C ALA A 5 0.60 5.04 -7.97
N ALA A 6 1.56 5.68 -7.31
CA ALA A 6 1.30 6.56 -6.17
C ALA A 6 0.39 7.75 -6.54
N ARG A 7 0.40 8.21 -7.80
CA ARG A 7 -0.47 9.31 -8.28
C ARG A 7 -1.95 8.93 -8.42
N THR A 8 -2.35 7.69 -8.06
CA THR A 8 -3.73 7.21 -8.20
C THR A 8 -4.73 7.98 -7.32
N CYS A 9 -4.31 8.44 -6.13
CA CYS A 9 -5.10 9.33 -5.29
C CYS A 9 -4.22 10.21 -4.38
N PRO A 10 -4.70 11.37 -3.91
CA PRO A 10 -3.89 12.34 -3.16
C PRO A 10 -3.29 11.81 -1.85
N GLN A 11 -3.93 10.84 -1.21
CA GLN A 11 -3.48 10.28 0.07
C GLN A 11 -2.28 9.32 -0.08
N LEU A 12 -2.10 8.75 -1.27
CA LEU A 12 -1.06 7.76 -1.52
C LEU A 12 0.22 8.45 -2.00
N SER A 13 1.27 8.40 -1.18
CA SER A 13 2.59 8.92 -1.55
C SER A 13 3.51 7.80 -2.06
N VAL A 14 4.56 8.17 -2.81
CA VAL A 14 5.59 7.22 -3.26
C VAL A 14 6.23 6.48 -2.08
N PRO A 15 6.66 7.16 -0.99
CA PRO A 15 7.19 6.48 0.18
C PRO A 15 6.21 5.53 0.84
N LEU A 16 4.93 5.90 0.91
CA LEU A 16 3.91 5.06 1.54
C LEU A 16 3.67 3.78 0.76
N LEU A 17 3.50 3.88 -0.56
CA LEU A 17 3.32 2.70 -1.41
C LEU A 17 4.56 1.78 -1.34
N ALA A 18 5.76 2.35 -1.36
CA ALA A 18 7.01 1.60 -1.24
C ALA A 18 7.15 0.92 0.13
N ALA A 19 6.88 1.64 1.21
CA ALA A 19 6.90 1.11 2.58
C ALA A 19 5.90 -0.04 2.77
N GLN A 20 4.71 0.08 2.17
CA GLN A 20 3.72 -0.98 2.22
C GLN A 20 4.19 -2.21 1.45
N ILE A 21 4.69 -2.08 0.22
CA ILE A 21 5.25 -3.19 -0.57
C ILE A 21 6.37 -3.92 0.18
N ASP A 22 7.24 -3.17 0.85
CA ASP A 22 8.31 -3.74 1.69
C ASP A 22 7.73 -4.52 2.87
N ALA A 23 6.71 -3.98 3.55
CA ALA A 23 6.02 -4.70 4.63
C ALA A 23 5.36 -6.00 4.15
N GLU A 24 4.77 -6.00 2.95
CA GLU A 24 4.09 -7.15 2.36
C GLU A 24 5.07 -8.30 2.04
N SER A 25 6.10 -8.03 1.25
CA SER A 25 6.92 -9.09 0.65
C SER A 25 8.42 -8.92 0.84
N GLY A 26 8.87 -7.77 1.34
CA GLY A 26 10.27 -7.37 1.25
C GLY A 26 10.74 -7.28 -0.19
N TRP A 27 9.86 -6.82 -1.10
CA TRP A 27 10.09 -6.72 -2.55
C TRP A 27 10.25 -8.05 -3.29
N ARG A 28 9.81 -9.16 -2.71
CA ARG A 28 9.86 -10.47 -3.36
C ARG A 28 8.63 -10.68 -4.26
N GLU A 29 8.87 -10.82 -5.55
CA GLU A 29 7.81 -11.05 -6.54
C GLU A 29 7.15 -12.43 -6.41
N ASP A 30 7.88 -13.40 -5.86
CA ASP A 30 7.47 -14.79 -5.65
C ASP A 30 6.94 -15.07 -4.23
N ALA A 31 6.62 -14.02 -3.46
CA ALA A 31 6.11 -14.18 -2.11
C ALA A 31 4.73 -14.88 -2.12
N ASP A 32 4.62 -15.93 -1.29
CA ASP A 32 3.38 -16.65 -1.06
C ASP A 32 3.30 -17.01 0.43
N SER A 33 2.23 -16.54 1.08
CA SER A 33 1.97 -16.81 2.49
C SER A 33 0.95 -17.94 2.72
N GLY A 34 0.49 -18.59 1.65
CA GLY A 34 -0.62 -19.54 1.61
C GLY A 34 -2.00 -18.90 1.60
N HIS A 35 -2.09 -17.60 1.92
CA HIS A 35 -3.34 -16.81 1.92
C HIS A 35 -3.27 -15.57 1.03
N ALA A 36 -2.06 -15.13 0.68
CA ALA A 36 -1.80 -13.96 -0.13
C ALA A 36 -0.53 -14.16 -0.98
N GLN A 37 -0.50 -13.52 -2.15
CA GLN A 37 0.43 -13.83 -3.23
C GLN A 37 1.03 -12.58 -3.88
N GLY A 38 2.25 -12.74 -4.38
CA GLY A 38 2.99 -11.75 -5.15
C GLY A 38 3.56 -10.62 -4.31
N ILE A 39 4.20 -9.66 -4.99
CA ILE A 39 4.93 -8.55 -4.36
C ILE A 39 4.04 -7.69 -3.43
N SER A 40 2.75 -7.63 -3.71
CA SER A 40 1.74 -6.87 -2.96
C SER A 40 0.91 -7.73 -2.01
N GLN A 41 1.23 -9.04 -1.90
CA GLN A 41 0.53 -9.99 -1.03
C GLN A 41 -1.01 -9.88 -1.14
N PHE A 42 -1.53 -9.97 -2.36
CA PHE A 42 -2.97 -9.97 -2.55
C PHE A 42 -3.57 -11.33 -2.15
N ALA A 43 -4.63 -11.31 -1.34
CA ALA A 43 -5.50 -12.47 -1.22
C ALA A 43 -6.21 -12.74 -2.57
N PRO A 44 -6.41 -14.01 -2.99
CA PRO A 44 -7.03 -14.32 -4.28
C PRO A 44 -8.41 -13.69 -4.49
N VAL A 45 -9.21 -13.58 -3.43
CA VAL A 45 -10.53 -12.93 -3.48
C VAL A 45 -10.40 -11.43 -3.77
N THR A 46 -9.50 -10.73 -3.08
CA THR A 46 -9.22 -9.32 -3.31
C THR A 46 -8.65 -9.09 -4.71
N TRP A 47 -7.75 -9.97 -5.17
CA TRP A 47 -7.21 -9.90 -6.53
C TRP A 47 -8.31 -10.00 -7.60
N SER A 48 -9.30 -10.87 -7.41
CA SER A 48 -10.38 -11.04 -8.37
C SER A 48 -11.22 -9.76 -8.59
N GLU A 49 -11.25 -8.87 -7.61
CA GLU A 49 -11.98 -7.60 -7.67
C GLU A 49 -11.07 -6.40 -8.01
N TRP A 50 -9.82 -6.43 -7.55
CA TRP A 50 -8.93 -5.27 -7.56
C TRP A 50 -7.74 -5.38 -8.51
N GLY A 51 -7.38 -6.61 -8.90
CA GLY A 51 -6.34 -6.89 -9.87
C GLY A 51 -6.64 -6.28 -11.22
N ARG A 52 -5.63 -5.68 -11.84
CA ARG A 52 -5.70 -5.16 -13.21
C ARG A 52 -4.43 -5.45 -13.97
N ASP A 53 -4.59 -5.52 -15.29
CA ASP A 53 -3.51 -5.41 -16.25
C ASP A 53 -2.94 -3.97 -16.18
N GLY A 54 -1.78 -3.83 -15.57
CA GLY A 54 -1.14 -2.56 -15.27
C GLY A 54 -0.15 -2.13 -16.36
N ASP A 55 0.38 -3.07 -17.15
CA ASP A 55 1.28 -2.78 -18.28
C ASP A 55 0.60 -2.82 -19.66
N GLY A 56 -0.64 -3.27 -19.74
CA GLY A 56 -1.46 -3.27 -20.95
C GLY A 56 -1.20 -4.46 -21.87
N ASP A 57 -0.67 -5.58 -21.35
CA ASP A 57 -0.37 -6.77 -22.14
C ASP A 57 -1.59 -7.68 -22.41
N GLY A 58 -2.75 -7.33 -21.85
CA GLY A 58 -4.01 -8.03 -21.96
C GLY A 58 -4.28 -9.03 -20.83
N LYS A 59 -3.40 -9.15 -19.83
CA LYS A 59 -3.53 -10.11 -18.73
C LYS A 59 -3.17 -9.48 -17.38
N ALA A 60 -4.14 -9.44 -16.47
CA ALA A 60 -3.85 -9.18 -15.06
C ALA A 60 -3.17 -10.41 -14.41
N ASP A 61 -1.94 -10.27 -13.94
CA ASP A 61 -1.17 -11.32 -13.27
C ASP A 61 -0.69 -10.92 -11.87
N ILE A 62 -1.17 -11.63 -10.84
CA ILE A 62 -0.85 -11.34 -9.43
C ILE A 62 0.65 -11.43 -9.13
N TRP A 63 1.38 -12.22 -9.90
CA TRP A 63 2.82 -12.44 -9.74
C TRP A 63 3.68 -11.40 -10.46
N LYS A 64 3.08 -10.57 -11.32
CA LYS A 64 3.79 -9.49 -12.01
C LYS A 64 3.72 -8.21 -11.21
N PRO A 65 4.86 -7.61 -10.81
CA PRO A 65 4.87 -6.30 -10.15
C PRO A 65 4.18 -5.22 -10.99
N ALA A 66 4.30 -5.32 -12.32
CA ALA A 66 3.70 -4.39 -13.26
C ALA A 66 2.16 -4.33 -13.19
N ASP A 67 1.53 -5.37 -12.66
CA ASP A 67 0.09 -5.46 -12.43
C ASP A 67 -0.24 -5.28 -10.94
N ALA A 68 0.51 -5.94 -10.07
CA ALA A 68 0.27 -5.99 -8.63
C ALA A 68 0.41 -4.63 -7.96
N ILE A 69 1.51 -3.91 -8.18
CA ILE A 69 1.77 -2.58 -7.60
C ILE A 69 0.68 -1.57 -7.99
N PRO A 70 0.34 -1.39 -9.29
CA PRO A 70 -0.75 -0.52 -9.65
C PRO A 70 -2.08 -0.95 -9.01
N SER A 71 -2.37 -2.25 -8.96
CA SER A 71 -3.59 -2.79 -8.33
C SER A 71 -3.65 -2.46 -6.85
N GLN A 72 -2.53 -2.58 -6.11
CA GLN A 72 -2.41 -2.19 -4.71
C GLN A 72 -2.71 -0.71 -4.52
N ALA A 73 -2.15 0.16 -5.36
CA ALA A 73 -2.43 1.59 -5.29
C ALA A 73 -3.92 1.91 -5.47
N ARG A 74 -4.58 1.25 -6.44
CA ARG A 74 -6.02 1.40 -6.67
C ARG A 74 -6.84 0.91 -5.47
N TYR A 75 -6.47 -0.23 -4.90
CA TYR A 75 -7.16 -0.78 -3.73
C TYR A 75 -6.99 0.13 -2.50
N MET A 76 -5.79 0.64 -2.25
CA MET A 76 -5.54 1.64 -1.19
C MET A 76 -6.43 2.88 -1.36
N CYS A 77 -6.57 3.41 -2.58
CA CYS A 77 -7.46 4.55 -2.84
C CYS A 77 -8.94 4.23 -2.59
N HIS A 78 -9.36 2.98 -2.75
CA HIS A 78 -10.68 2.54 -2.32
C HIS A 78 -10.78 2.46 -0.79
N LEU A 79 -9.78 1.87 -0.12
CA LEU A 79 -9.76 1.74 1.33
C LEU A 79 -9.82 3.09 2.04
N TYR A 80 -9.11 4.11 1.53
CA TYR A 80 -9.22 5.48 2.02
C TYR A 80 -10.66 6.02 2.01
N LYS A 81 -11.46 5.67 1.00
CA LYS A 81 -12.88 6.05 0.93
C LYS A 81 -13.72 5.23 1.91
N VAL A 82 -13.45 3.93 2.02
CA VAL A 82 -14.18 3.05 2.94
C VAL A 82 -14.05 3.52 4.38
N VAL A 83 -12.88 4.01 4.78
CA VAL A 83 -12.60 4.44 6.15
C VAL A 83 -12.83 5.93 6.39
N GLU A 84 -13.39 6.68 5.43
CA GLU A 84 -13.45 8.15 5.50
C GLU A 84 -14.24 8.69 6.71
N ASP A 85 -15.25 7.95 7.16
CA ASP A 85 -16.09 8.29 8.32
C ASP A 85 -15.64 7.60 9.62
N VAL A 86 -14.51 6.88 9.60
CA VAL A 86 -13.95 6.20 10.77
C VAL A 86 -12.99 7.15 11.50
N ALA A 87 -13.15 7.26 12.82
CA ALA A 87 -12.28 8.12 13.62
C ALA A 87 -10.85 7.56 13.68
N GLY A 88 -9.85 8.36 13.32
CA GLY A 88 -8.44 8.01 13.36
C GLY A 88 -7.63 8.71 12.27
N ASP A 89 -6.35 8.35 12.14
CA ASP A 89 -5.56 8.75 10.99
C ASP A 89 -6.01 7.95 9.75
N PRO A 90 -6.40 8.59 8.63
CA PRO A 90 -6.88 7.88 7.46
C PRO A 90 -5.87 6.90 6.85
N THR A 91 -4.57 7.16 6.97
CA THR A 91 -3.52 6.29 6.43
C THR A 91 -3.37 5.05 7.28
N GLU A 92 -3.31 5.19 8.60
CA GLU A 92 -3.28 4.06 9.52
C GLU A 92 -4.52 3.17 9.35
N LEU A 93 -5.71 3.78 9.20
CA LEU A 93 -6.96 3.06 8.98
C LEU A 93 -7.00 2.31 7.64
N ALA A 94 -6.50 2.93 6.55
CA ALA A 94 -6.44 2.28 5.25
C ALA A 94 -5.42 1.12 5.23
N LEU A 95 -4.27 1.29 5.89
CA LEU A 95 -3.30 0.21 6.08
C LEU A 95 -3.88 -0.94 6.90
N ALA A 96 -4.56 -0.63 8.02
CA ALA A 96 -5.25 -1.64 8.82
C ALA A 96 -6.33 -2.37 8.00
N ALA A 97 -7.07 -1.66 7.15
CA ALA A 97 -8.08 -2.24 6.28
C ALA A 97 -7.48 -3.12 5.17
N TYR A 98 -6.25 -2.84 4.73
CA TYR A 98 -5.54 -3.68 3.78
C TYR A 98 -5.18 -5.04 4.42
N ASN A 99 -4.63 -5.01 5.64
CA ASN A 99 -4.18 -6.21 6.35
C ASN A 99 -5.36 -7.02 6.96
N ALA A 100 -6.26 -6.38 7.71
CA ALA A 100 -7.35 -7.05 8.42
C ALA A 100 -8.66 -7.18 7.62
N GLY A 101 -8.73 -6.50 6.47
CA GLY A 101 -9.95 -6.29 5.70
C GLY A 101 -10.79 -5.10 6.19
N PRO A 102 -11.48 -4.39 5.29
CA PRO A 102 -12.21 -3.17 5.61
C PRO A 102 -13.32 -3.36 6.66
N ASN A 103 -14.01 -4.50 6.64
CA ASN A 103 -15.07 -4.80 7.59
C ASN A 103 -14.57 -4.86 9.04
N ALA A 104 -13.34 -5.29 9.28
CA ALA A 104 -12.76 -5.33 10.61
C ALA A 104 -12.55 -3.92 11.17
N VAL A 105 -12.03 -3.01 10.35
CA VAL A 105 -11.84 -1.59 10.70
C VAL A 105 -13.17 -0.89 10.93
N LEU A 106 -14.16 -1.10 10.06
CA LEU A 106 -15.50 -0.53 10.20
C LEU A 106 -16.19 -1.00 11.50
N LYS A 107 -16.09 -2.29 11.82
CA LYS A 107 -16.66 -2.86 13.04
C LYS A 107 -15.96 -2.36 14.31
N ALA A 108 -14.63 -2.23 14.26
CA ALA A 108 -13.84 -1.68 15.35
C ALA A 108 -14.04 -0.17 15.53
N ARG A 109 -14.51 0.53 14.48
CA ARG A 109 -14.56 2.00 14.40
C ARG A 109 -13.17 2.61 14.63
N GLY A 110 -12.15 1.95 14.10
CA GLY A 110 -10.74 2.26 14.30
C GLY A 110 -9.85 1.09 13.86
N ILE A 111 -8.59 1.10 14.25
CA ILE A 111 -7.70 -0.07 14.08
C ILE A 111 -8.22 -1.21 14.96
N PRO A 112 -8.49 -2.41 14.41
CA PRO A 112 -8.93 -3.55 15.20
C PRO A 112 -7.82 -4.04 16.13
N ARG A 113 -8.18 -4.50 17.34
CA ARG A 113 -7.24 -5.12 18.29
C ARG A 113 -6.84 -6.53 17.84
N ILE A 114 -6.04 -6.57 16.78
CA ILE A 114 -5.46 -7.77 16.18
C ILE A 114 -3.95 -7.49 16.17
N ASP A 115 -3.17 -8.26 16.93
CA ASP A 115 -1.74 -8.02 17.13
C ASP A 115 -0.98 -7.90 15.81
N GLU A 116 -1.34 -8.73 14.81
CA GLU A 116 -0.77 -8.67 13.46
C GLU A 116 -1.04 -7.32 12.77
N THR A 117 -2.27 -6.80 12.88
CA THR A 117 -2.67 -5.55 12.23
C THR A 117 -2.08 -4.34 12.92
N GLU A 118 -2.06 -4.31 14.25
CA GLU A 118 -1.39 -3.25 15.01
C GLU A 118 0.11 -3.22 14.67
N GLY A 119 0.77 -4.39 14.65
CA GLY A 119 2.17 -4.51 14.25
C GLY A 119 2.44 -4.14 12.79
N TYR A 120 1.52 -4.48 11.88
CA TYR A 120 1.63 -4.10 10.46
C TYR A 120 1.58 -2.58 10.27
N VAL A 121 0.62 -1.91 10.89
CA VAL A 121 0.50 -0.45 10.83
C VAL A 121 1.73 0.22 11.44
N ASP A 122 2.15 -0.22 12.63
CA ASP A 122 3.33 0.33 13.32
C ASP A 122 4.61 0.15 12.50
N ARG A 123 4.84 -1.05 11.94
CA ARG A 123 6.00 -1.33 11.09
C ARG A 123 6.04 -0.40 9.88
N ILE A 124 4.90 -0.15 9.22
CA ILE A 124 4.88 0.74 8.07
C ILE A 124 5.09 2.19 8.49
N VAL A 125 4.31 2.70 9.44
CA VAL A 125 4.27 4.13 9.76
C VAL A 125 5.52 4.59 10.51
N ASN A 126 5.99 3.78 11.47
CA ASN A 126 7.04 4.18 12.40
C ASN A 126 8.43 3.61 12.05
N THR A 127 8.50 2.55 11.22
CA THR A 127 9.78 1.95 10.82
C THR A 127 10.11 2.21 9.36
N LEU A 128 9.26 1.79 8.42
CA LEU A 128 9.59 1.81 6.99
C LEU A 128 9.38 3.18 6.33
N LEU A 129 8.24 3.82 6.58
CA LEU A 129 7.88 5.10 5.96
C LEU A 129 8.89 6.23 6.20
N PRO A 130 9.48 6.40 7.40
CA PRO A 130 10.53 7.39 7.62
C PRO A 130 11.76 7.19 6.70
N ASP A 131 12.19 5.94 6.53
CA ASP A 131 13.35 5.61 5.69
C ASP A 131 13.04 5.87 4.21
N TYR A 132 11.86 5.47 3.74
CA TYR A 132 11.46 5.76 2.36
C TYR A 132 11.29 7.26 2.09
N ARG A 133 10.76 8.04 3.04
CA ARG A 133 10.67 9.51 2.93
C ARG A 133 12.05 10.15 2.84
N LYS A 134 13.00 9.68 3.65
CA LYS A 134 14.39 10.14 3.56
C LYS A 134 15.00 9.85 2.19
N SER A 135 14.83 8.61 1.69
CA SER A 135 15.35 8.22 0.38
C SER A 135 14.72 9.00 -0.80
N GLU A 136 13.45 9.39 -0.68
CA GLU A 136 12.78 10.23 -1.68
C GLU A 136 13.30 11.66 -1.62
N ALA A 137 13.48 12.24 -0.43
CA ALA A 137 13.99 13.58 -0.24
C ALA A 137 15.45 13.73 -0.73
N GLU A 138 16.29 12.73 -0.47
CA GLU A 138 17.67 12.68 -0.98
C GLU A 138 17.68 12.63 -2.51
N ARG A 139 16.85 11.77 -3.13
CA ARG A 139 16.69 11.73 -4.59
C ARG A 139 16.16 13.03 -5.18
N ALA A 140 15.22 13.69 -4.51
CA ALA A 140 14.70 14.99 -4.95
C ALA A 140 15.77 16.09 -4.85
N SER A 141 16.72 15.97 -3.92
CA SER A 141 17.81 16.93 -3.74
C SER A 141 18.95 16.71 -4.75
N ASP A 142 19.18 15.46 -5.16
CA ASP A 142 20.21 15.10 -6.16
C ASP A 142 19.72 15.21 -7.61
N ALA A 143 18.40 15.32 -7.85
CA ALA A 143 17.87 15.55 -9.18
C ALA A 143 18.44 16.87 -9.74
N PRO A 144 19.02 16.86 -10.96
CA PRO A 144 19.48 18.09 -11.59
C PRO A 144 18.33 19.09 -11.57
N SER A 145 18.54 20.28 -11.03
CA SER A 145 17.56 21.35 -11.14
C SER A 145 17.23 21.48 -12.61
N GLU A 146 16.00 21.15 -13.01
CA GLU A 146 15.55 21.50 -14.36
C GLU A 146 15.89 22.99 -14.53
N PRO A 147 16.64 23.40 -15.57
CA PRO A 147 16.81 24.81 -15.81
C PRO A 147 15.39 25.36 -15.95
N ALA A 148 15.05 26.30 -15.06
CA ALA A 148 13.82 27.07 -15.15
C ALA A 148 13.73 27.51 -16.61
N SER A 149 12.83 26.89 -17.36
CA SER A 149 12.65 27.24 -18.76
C SER A 149 12.20 28.69 -18.74
N ASP A 150 13.06 29.56 -19.26
CA ASP A 150 12.77 30.95 -19.59
C ASP A 150 11.47 30.97 -20.38
N ALA A 151 10.36 31.26 -19.69
CA ALA A 151 9.10 31.54 -20.33
C ALA A 151 9.18 32.97 -20.87
N PRO A 152 9.14 33.20 -22.20
CA PRO A 152 8.91 34.55 -22.68
C PRO A 152 7.50 34.99 -22.31
N SER A 153 7.43 36.21 -21.77
CA SER A 153 6.18 36.87 -21.39
C SER A 153 5.39 37.40 -22.60
N SER A 154 4.06 37.23 -22.49
CA SER A 154 2.96 38.08 -23.03
C SER A 154 2.53 37.94 -24.50
N PRO A 155 1.34 38.50 -24.90
CA PRO A 155 -0.02 38.31 -24.36
C PRO A 155 -1.05 38.08 -25.50
N GLY A 156 -2.32 37.73 -25.20
CA GLY A 156 -3.38 37.80 -26.23
C GLY A 156 -4.73 37.17 -25.88
N SER A 157 -5.74 38.03 -25.72
CA SER A 157 -7.14 37.75 -25.37
C SER A 157 -7.97 37.05 -26.46
N GLY A 158 -9.00 36.29 -26.04
CA GLY A 158 -10.15 35.91 -26.87
C GLY A 158 -11.09 34.88 -26.20
N PRO A 159 -12.43 35.10 -26.12
CA PRO A 159 -13.34 34.31 -25.27
C PRO A 159 -14.17 33.25 -26.02
N ALA A 160 -15.11 32.59 -25.28
CA ALA A 160 -16.21 31.68 -25.68
C ALA A 160 -15.90 30.19 -25.48
N SER A 161 -16.77 29.29 -24.98
CA SER A 161 -18.14 29.31 -24.45
C SER A 161 -18.40 27.96 -23.74
N ALA A 162 -19.28 27.93 -22.73
CA ALA A 162 -19.97 26.71 -22.22
C ALA A 162 -21.25 26.44 -23.05
N PRO A 163 -21.89 25.24 -23.03
CA PRO A 163 -22.68 24.69 -21.90
C PRO A 163 -22.55 23.14 -21.70
N ALA A 164 -22.67 22.51 -20.51
CA ALA A 164 -23.81 22.12 -19.63
C ALA A 164 -24.34 20.66 -19.77
N SER A 165 -24.45 19.99 -18.59
CA SER A 165 -25.36 18.86 -18.17
C SER A 165 -25.23 17.49 -18.86
N GLY A 166 -25.05 16.31 -18.23
CA GLY A 166 -25.60 15.61 -17.04
C GLY A 166 -26.06 14.18 -17.48
N PRO A 167 -26.54 13.20 -16.68
CA PRO A 167 -26.54 12.99 -15.22
C PRO A 167 -25.94 11.62 -14.76
N ALA A 168 -25.99 11.39 -13.45
CA ALA A 168 -25.57 10.20 -12.70
C ALA A 168 -26.50 8.98 -12.83
N ALA A 169 -25.97 7.78 -12.51
CA ALA A 169 -26.76 6.59 -12.17
C ALA A 169 -26.09 5.80 -11.04
N ASP A 170 -26.89 5.46 -10.02
CA ASP A 170 -26.58 4.74 -8.78
C ASP A 170 -26.14 3.27 -8.97
N PRO A 171 -25.39 2.67 -8.02
CA PRO A 171 -25.19 1.24 -7.94
C PRO A 171 -26.17 0.59 -6.94
N ALA A 172 -26.74 -0.56 -7.31
CA ALA A 172 -27.50 -1.41 -6.39
C ALA A 172 -27.03 -2.86 -6.47
N ALA A 173 -27.04 -3.49 -5.28
CA ALA A 173 -27.02 -4.92 -4.96
C ALA A 173 -25.66 -5.64 -4.92
N GLY A 174 -25.17 -5.86 -3.68
CA GLY A 174 -24.19 -6.90 -3.36
C GLY A 174 -24.79 -8.32 -3.43
N PRO A 175 -23.97 -9.37 -3.24
CA PRO A 175 -24.17 -10.15 -2.03
C PRO A 175 -22.91 -10.78 -1.39
N ALA A 176 -23.09 -11.07 -0.09
CA ALA A 176 -22.60 -12.21 0.71
C ALA A 176 -21.10 -12.42 0.97
N SER A 177 -20.75 -12.31 2.27
CA SER A 177 -19.50 -12.70 2.91
C SER A 177 -19.23 -14.22 2.88
N PRO A 178 -17.97 -14.67 2.83
CA PRO A 178 -17.55 -15.97 3.34
C PRO A 178 -16.95 -15.85 4.77
N PRO A 179 -16.85 -16.97 5.51
CA PRO A 179 -16.61 -16.98 6.96
C PRO A 179 -15.16 -16.74 7.36
N THR A 180 -15.01 -16.16 8.55
CA THR A 180 -13.76 -15.95 9.27
C THR A 180 -13.02 -17.27 9.52
N ALA A 181 -11.81 -17.41 8.97
CA ALA A 181 -10.83 -18.37 9.45
C ALA A 181 -9.82 -17.60 10.33
N SER A 182 -9.73 -17.96 11.60
CA SER A 182 -8.66 -17.47 12.47
C SER A 182 -7.31 -18.01 11.96
N PRO A 183 -6.24 -17.20 11.90
CA PRO A 183 -4.91 -17.72 11.59
C PRO A 183 -4.38 -18.56 12.77
N PRO A 184 -3.65 -19.67 12.50
CA PRO A 184 -2.94 -20.39 13.54
C PRO A 184 -1.71 -19.61 14.02
N THR A 185 -1.42 -19.71 15.33
CA THR A 185 -0.25 -19.14 15.99
C THR A 185 1.05 -19.64 15.36
N VAL A 186 1.89 -18.73 14.87
CA VAL A 186 3.27 -19.02 14.49
C VAL A 186 4.13 -19.08 15.75
N PRO A 187 4.91 -20.17 16.00
CA PRO A 187 5.84 -20.20 17.12
C PRO A 187 7.00 -19.22 16.88
N GLY A 188 7.34 -18.45 17.91
CA GLY A 188 8.43 -17.47 17.89
C GLY A 188 9.82 -18.09 17.69
N PRO A 189 10.84 -17.26 17.42
CA PRO A 189 12.19 -17.70 17.15
C PRO A 189 12.80 -18.41 18.38
N THR A 190 13.34 -19.60 18.16
CA THR A 190 14.14 -20.32 19.16
C THR A 190 15.51 -19.64 19.28
N ASP A 191 15.81 -19.08 20.45
CA ASP A 191 17.16 -18.65 20.82
C ASP A 191 18.12 -19.85 20.83
N GLY A 192 19.15 -19.79 19.97
CA GLY A 192 20.30 -20.70 20.02
C GLY A 192 21.25 -20.33 21.17
N PRO A 193 21.99 -21.29 21.75
CA PRO A 193 22.75 -21.06 22.97
C PRO A 193 24.01 -20.22 22.74
N ALA A 194 24.26 -19.33 23.70
CA ALA A 194 25.44 -18.50 23.83
C ALA A 194 26.74 -19.33 23.91
N ALA A 195 27.72 -18.98 23.09
CA ALA A 195 29.09 -19.46 23.22
C ALA A 195 29.75 -18.85 24.46
N GLY A 196 30.12 -19.69 25.43
CA GLY A 196 30.90 -19.29 26.61
C GLY A 196 32.38 -19.01 26.27
N PRO A 197 33.12 -18.28 27.13
CA PRO A 197 34.48 -17.88 26.85
C PRO A 197 35.48 -19.03 27.07
N ALA A 198 36.49 -19.08 26.20
CA ALA A 198 37.63 -19.99 26.28
C ALA A 198 38.52 -19.64 27.49
N ALA A 199 38.81 -20.65 28.31
CA ALA A 199 39.74 -20.56 29.43
C ALA A 199 41.19 -20.52 28.92
N GLY A 200 41.93 -19.47 29.32
CA GLY A 200 43.37 -19.38 29.20
C GLY A 200 44.10 -20.14 30.31
N THR A 201 45.23 -20.72 29.94
CA THR A 201 46.17 -21.54 30.71
C THR A 201 46.77 -20.85 31.93
N VAL A 202 47.01 -21.62 33.01
CA VAL A 202 48.08 -21.36 33.98
C VAL A 202 48.84 -22.66 34.26
N SER A 203 50.14 -22.49 34.50
CA SER A 203 51.24 -23.45 34.63
C SER A 203 51.06 -24.61 35.62
#